data_AF-A0A0S8FY15-F1
#
_entry.id   AF-A0A0S8FY15-F1
#
_cell.length_a   1.000
_cell.length_b   1.000
_cell.length_c   1.000
_cell.angle_alpha   90.00
_cell.angle_beta   90.00
_cell.angle_gamma   90.00
#
_symmetry.space_group_name_H-M   'P 1'
#
loop_
_entity.id
_entity.type
_entity.pdbx_description
1 polymer ?
#
loop_
_entity_poly.entity_id
_entity_poly.type
_entity_poly.pdbx_seq_one_letter_code
_entity_poly.pdbx_strand_id
1 'polypeptide(L)'
;MAPAYLRLAEEKTDKADMYHAKTYSLLTKALEGDIESPEVYNSLAWEFALLKKYPEETLEAAKRAHTLAPDDANIMDTLAEAYYAAGYYEEAVHWENKALEIEPDNVFFQNQLKKFEKAILSK
;
A
#
# COMPACT_ATOMS: atom_id res chain seq x y z
N MET A 1 23.30 -23.73 -7.63
CA MET A 1 21.96 -23.49 -8.23
C MET A 1 21.50 -22.14 -7.75
N ALA A 2 21.33 -21.15 -8.64
CA ALA A 2 20.84 -19.84 -8.24
C ALA A 2 19.38 -19.94 -7.72
N PRO A 3 19.01 -19.21 -6.65
CA PRO A 3 17.64 -19.13 -6.14
C PRO A 3 16.63 -18.76 -7.24
N ALA A 4 15.38 -19.21 -7.12
CA ALA A 4 14.33 -19.01 -8.13
C ALA A 4 14.12 -17.55 -8.54
N TYR A 5 14.39 -16.60 -7.64
CA TYR A 5 14.29 -15.15 -7.89
C TYR A 5 15.35 -14.63 -8.88
N LEU A 6 16.47 -15.32 -9.06
CA LEU A 6 17.53 -14.95 -10.01
C LEU A 6 17.18 -15.34 -11.46
N ARG A 7 16.28 -16.31 -11.68
CA ARG A 7 15.86 -16.73 -13.04
C ARG A 7 14.76 -15.87 -13.64
N LEU A 8 14.00 -15.15 -12.81
CA LEU A 8 12.99 -14.20 -13.27
C LEU A 8 13.60 -12.89 -13.82
N ALA A 9 14.91 -12.69 -13.65
CA ALA A 9 15.61 -11.48 -14.07
C ALA A 9 16.09 -11.48 -15.53
N GLU A 10 16.05 -12.62 -16.24
CA GLU A 10 16.71 -12.76 -17.55
C GLU A 10 15.84 -12.53 -18.78
N GLU A 11 14.56 -12.16 -18.63
CA GLU A 11 13.72 -11.86 -19.81
C GLU A 11 12.95 -10.55 -19.64
N LYS A 12 13.51 -9.48 -20.21
CA LYS A 12 12.98 -8.10 -20.34
C LYS A 12 13.08 -7.24 -19.08
N THR A 13 14.28 -6.77 -18.76
CA THR A 13 14.46 -5.75 -17.73
C THR A 13 14.11 -4.36 -18.30
N ASP A 14 12.82 -4.04 -18.36
CA ASP A 14 12.38 -2.65 -18.50
C ASP A 14 12.81 -1.89 -17.23
N LYS A 15 13.20 -0.61 -17.34
CA LYS A 15 13.65 0.18 -16.18
C LYS A 15 12.62 0.20 -15.03
N ALA A 16 11.33 0.05 -15.37
CA ALA A 16 10.24 -0.14 -14.43
C ALA A 16 10.44 -1.40 -13.58
N ASP A 17 10.79 -2.54 -14.17
CA ASP A 17 11.02 -3.79 -13.43
C ASP A 17 12.25 -3.73 -12.52
N MET A 18 13.30 -3.02 -12.94
CA MET A 18 14.45 -2.76 -12.06
C MET A 18 14.08 -1.83 -10.90
N TYR A 19 13.27 -0.80 -11.15
CA TYR A 19 12.74 0.06 -10.09
C TYR A 19 11.88 -0.76 -9.12
N HIS A 20 10.96 -1.59 -9.63
CA HIS A 20 10.12 -2.47 -8.83
C HIS A 20 10.93 -3.44 -7.97
N ALA A 21 11.98 -4.07 -8.52
CA ALA A 21 12.85 -4.96 -7.75
C ALA A 21 13.60 -4.21 -6.63
N LYS A 22 14.05 -2.98 -6.89
CA LYS A 22 14.71 -2.15 -5.89
C LYS A 22 13.76 -1.72 -4.78
N THR A 23 12.58 -1.24 -5.13
CA THR A 23 11.56 -0.81 -4.17
C THR A 23 11.04 -2.00 -3.36
N TYR A 24 10.96 -3.19 -3.97
CA TYR A 24 10.52 -4.40 -3.29
C TYR A 24 11.58 -4.87 -2.29
N SER A 25 12.86 -4.81 -2.69
CA SER A 25 13.96 -5.05 -1.75
C SER A 25 13.99 -4.04 -0.60
N LEU A 26 13.50 -2.81 -0.78
CA LEU A 26 13.39 -1.82 0.30
C LEU A 26 12.24 -2.16 1.24
N LEU A 27 11.09 -2.56 0.69
CA LEU A 27 9.93 -3.02 1.47
C LEU A 27 10.29 -4.24 2.33
N THR A 28 10.90 -5.27 1.74
CA THR A 28 11.28 -6.47 2.51
C THR A 28 12.32 -6.15 3.57
N LYS A 29 13.33 -5.33 3.26
CA LYS A 29 14.33 -4.91 4.26
C LYS A 29 13.74 -4.05 5.37
N ALA A 30 12.76 -3.20 5.06
CA ALA A 30 12.07 -2.41 6.08
C ALA A 30 11.26 -3.31 7.01
N LEU A 31 10.60 -4.34 6.47
CA LEU A 31 9.86 -5.33 7.25
C LEU A 31 10.79 -6.27 8.05
N GLU A 32 11.95 -6.64 7.49
CA GLU A 32 12.95 -7.50 8.14
C GLU A 32 13.77 -6.77 9.22
N GLY A 33 14.03 -5.47 9.02
CA GLY A 33 14.93 -4.67 9.84
C GLY A 33 14.27 -3.95 11.02
N ASP A 34 12.96 -4.12 11.22
CA ASP A 34 12.17 -3.43 12.24
C ASP A 34 12.41 -1.90 12.23
N ILE A 35 12.26 -1.28 11.04
CA ILE A 35 12.37 0.18 10.93
C ILE A 35 11.17 0.80 11.66
N GLU A 36 11.37 1.36 12.84
CA GLU A 36 10.30 2.04 13.60
C GLU A 36 9.98 3.45 13.03
N SER A 37 9.70 3.56 11.72
CA SER A 37 9.24 4.80 11.08
C SER A 37 7.93 4.57 10.33
N PRO A 38 6.82 5.13 10.82
CA PRO A 38 5.54 5.05 10.12
C PRO A 38 5.62 5.65 8.72
N GLU A 39 6.39 6.71 8.52
CA GLU A 39 6.52 7.43 7.24
C GLU A 39 7.17 6.57 6.15
N VAL A 40 8.17 5.78 6.52
CA VAL A 40 8.85 4.86 5.59
C VAL A 40 7.89 3.76 5.14
N TYR A 41 7.21 3.12 6.09
CA TYR A 41 6.23 2.08 5.76
C TYR A 41 5.07 2.65 4.94
N ASN A 42 4.57 3.83 5.30
CA ASN A 42 3.49 4.51 4.58
C ASN A 42 3.89 4.79 3.13
N SER A 43 5.05 5.40 2.92
CA SER A 43 5.52 5.77 1.58
C SER A 43 5.71 4.53 0.70
N LEU A 44 6.27 3.45 1.24
CA LEU A 44 6.44 2.20 0.49
C LEU A 44 5.09 1.54 0.18
N ALA A 45 4.19 1.47 1.16
CA ALA A 45 2.86 0.88 0.97
C ALA A 45 2.05 1.65 -0.09
N TRP A 46 2.05 2.98 -0.03
CA TRP A 46 1.36 3.82 -1.00
C TRP A 46 1.83 3.54 -2.44
N GLU A 47 3.15 3.57 -2.66
CA GLU A 47 3.73 3.32 -3.99
C GLU A 47 3.34 1.94 -4.53
N PHE A 48 3.38 0.89 -3.70
CA PHE A 48 3.03 -0.46 -4.15
C PHE A 48 1.53 -0.68 -4.33
N ALA A 49 0.69 -0.04 -3.52
CA ALA A 49 -0.75 -0.11 -3.65
C ALA A 49 -1.19 0.47 -5.01
N LEU A 50 -0.63 1.62 -5.41
CA LEU A 50 -0.87 2.22 -6.73
C LEU A 50 -0.45 1.31 -7.89
N LEU A 51 0.65 0.57 -7.72
CA LEU A 51 1.14 -0.38 -8.71
C LEU A 51 0.32 -1.68 -8.75
N LYS A 52 -0.52 -1.94 -7.75
CA LYS A 52 -1.28 -3.19 -7.58
C LYS A 52 -0.40 -4.43 -7.63
N LYS A 53 0.81 -4.33 -7.07
CA LYS A 53 1.79 -5.42 -6.98
C LYS A 53 2.04 -5.75 -5.51
N TYR A 54 2.31 -7.02 -5.21
CA TYR A 54 2.62 -7.49 -3.86
C TYR A 54 1.56 -7.08 -2.82
N PRO A 55 0.28 -7.45 -3.05
CA PRO A 55 -0.82 -6.94 -2.23
C PRO A 55 -0.69 -7.34 -0.75
N GLU A 56 -0.10 -8.50 -0.45
CA GLU A 56 0.10 -8.97 0.92
C GLU A 56 1.15 -8.11 1.65
N GLU A 57 2.32 -7.90 1.05
CA GLU A 57 3.42 -7.13 1.62
C GLU A 57 3.07 -5.64 1.73
N THR A 58 2.34 -5.12 0.75
CA THR A 58 1.82 -3.75 0.75
C THR A 58 0.88 -3.53 1.93
N LEU A 59 -0.05 -4.48 2.13
CA LEU A 59 -1.00 -4.41 3.21
C LEU A 59 -0.31 -4.53 4.58
N GLU A 60 0.70 -5.40 4.70
CA GLU A 60 1.48 -5.54 5.92
C GLU A 60 2.23 -4.26 6.28
N ALA A 61 2.88 -3.62 5.29
CA ALA A 61 3.55 -2.34 5.52
C ALA A 61 2.56 -1.23 5.91
N ALA A 62 1.41 -1.12 5.23
CA ALA A 62 0.40 -0.13 5.61
C ALA A 62 -0.12 -0.35 7.04
N LYS A 63 -0.36 -1.61 7.44
CA LYS A 63 -0.75 -1.96 8.81
C LYS A 63 0.34 -1.61 9.82
N ARG A 64 1.61 -1.83 9.49
CA ARG A 64 2.74 -1.47 10.34
C ARG A 64 2.85 0.05 10.50
N ALA A 65 2.69 0.81 9.42
CA ALA A 65 2.61 2.28 9.46
C ALA A 65 1.49 2.74 10.41
N HIS A 66 0.29 2.19 10.26
CA HIS A 66 -0.84 2.52 11.12
C HIS A 66 -0.62 2.12 12.58
N THR A 67 0.02 0.98 12.84
CA THR A 67 0.36 0.56 14.21
C THR A 67 1.29 1.55 14.90
N LEU A 68 2.23 2.14 14.16
CA LEU A 68 3.20 3.12 14.68
C LEU A 68 2.61 4.53 14.80
N ALA A 69 1.63 4.88 13.96
CA ALA A 69 0.94 6.16 13.95
C ALA A 69 -0.57 5.96 13.71
N PRO A 70 -1.32 5.55 14.75
CA PRO A 70 -2.73 5.15 14.61
C PRO A 70 -3.68 6.31 14.35
N ASP A 71 -3.29 7.55 14.64
CA ASP A 71 -4.14 8.74 14.51
C ASP A 71 -3.79 9.58 13.26
N ASP A 72 -2.98 9.06 12.34
CA ASP A 72 -2.60 9.75 11.10
C ASP A 72 -3.56 9.40 9.95
N ALA A 73 -4.31 10.40 9.47
CA ALA A 73 -5.30 10.23 8.42
C ALA A 73 -4.69 9.81 7.06
N ASN A 74 -3.47 10.26 6.73
CA ASN A 74 -2.80 9.88 5.48
C ASN A 74 -2.39 8.40 5.49
N ILE A 75 -2.03 7.89 6.67
CA ILE A 75 -1.72 6.48 6.86
C ILE A 75 -2.98 5.63 6.78
N MET A 76 -4.11 6.13 7.28
CA MET A 76 -5.41 5.47 7.10
C MET A 76 -5.82 5.39 5.62
N ASP A 77 -5.68 6.46 4.84
CA ASP A 77 -5.91 6.43 3.38
C ASP A 77 -4.97 5.46 2.67
N THR A 78 -3.68 5.43 3.05
CA THR A 78 -2.75 4.46 2.48
C THR A 78 -3.14 3.01 2.80
N LEU A 79 -3.61 2.75 4.03
CA LEU A 79 -4.15 1.45 4.43
C LEU A 79 -5.41 1.11 3.63
N ALA A 80 -6.30 2.09 3.40
CA ALA A 80 -7.48 1.92 2.55
C ALA A 80 -7.10 1.57 1.10
N GLU A 81 -6.14 2.27 0.50
CA GLU A 81 -5.64 1.98 -0.85
C GLU A 81 -5.01 0.58 -0.93
N ALA A 82 -4.27 0.16 0.11
CA ALA A 82 -3.70 -1.17 0.18
C ALA A 82 -4.78 -2.27 0.21
N TYR A 83 -5.83 -2.09 1.02
CA TYR A 83 -6.99 -2.99 1.04
C TYR A 83 -7.71 -3.01 -0.31
N TYR A 84 -7.87 -1.85 -0.95
CA TYR A 84 -8.46 -1.73 -2.28
C TYR A 84 -7.65 -2.48 -3.34
N ALA A 85 -6.33 -2.31 -3.36
CA ALA A 85 -5.43 -3.00 -4.27
C ALA A 85 -5.47 -4.53 -4.09
N ALA A 86 -5.71 -5.00 -2.86
CA ALA A 86 -5.87 -6.40 -2.52
C ALA A 86 -7.29 -6.97 -2.76
N GLY A 87 -8.26 -6.15 -3.19
CA GLY A 87 -9.63 -6.58 -3.51
C GLY A 87 -10.62 -6.54 -2.33
N TYR A 88 -10.16 -6.11 -1.16
CA TYR A 88 -10.93 -5.94 0.08
C TYR A 88 -11.59 -4.56 0.10
N TYR A 89 -12.58 -4.36 -0.77
CA TYR A 89 -13.17 -3.03 -1.02
C TYR A 89 -13.98 -2.51 0.17
N GLU A 90 -14.63 -3.41 0.91
CA GLU A 90 -15.39 -3.10 2.11
C GLU A 90 -14.47 -2.52 3.21
N GLU A 91 -13.31 -3.14 3.42
CA GLU A 91 -12.27 -2.67 4.33
C GLU A 91 -11.63 -1.36 3.84
N ALA A 92 -11.45 -1.18 2.53
CA ALA A 92 -10.96 0.08 1.97
C ALA A 92 -11.92 1.24 2.30
N VAL A 93 -13.23 1.06 2.08
CA VAL A 93 -14.24 2.06 2.44
C VAL A 93 -14.24 2.32 3.95
N HIS A 94 -14.09 1.29 4.79
CA HIS A 94 -14.02 1.46 6.23
C HIS A 94 -12.87 2.38 6.66
N TRP A 95 -11.65 2.12 6.19
CA TRP A 95 -10.47 2.90 6.56
C TRP A 95 -10.47 4.31 5.97
N GLU A 96 -10.99 4.48 4.76
CA GLU A 96 -11.11 5.81 4.16
C GLU A 96 -12.10 6.70 4.92
N ASN A 97 -13.20 6.11 5.41
CA ASN A 97 -14.11 6.81 6.30
C ASN A 97 -13.43 7.21 7.61
N LYS A 98 -12.54 6.39 8.16
CA LYS A 98 -11.74 6.74 9.35
C LYS A 98 -10.80 7.92 9.09
N ALA A 99 -10.16 7.97 7.92
CA ALA A 99 -9.36 9.13 7.51
C ALA A 99 -10.22 10.42 7.45
N LEU A 100 -11.43 10.32 6.87
CA LEU A 100 -12.39 11.42 6.78
C LEU A 100 -13.03 11.82 8.13
N GLU A 101 -13.08 10.93 9.12
CA GLU A 101 -13.47 11.30 10.49
C GLU A 101 -12.47 12.30 11.10
N ILE A 102 -11.18 12.22 10.73
CA ILE A 102 -10.11 13.12 11.18
C ILE A 102 -10.05 14.38 10.31
N GLU A 103 -10.10 14.21 8.98
CA GLU A 103 -10.02 15.29 8.00
C GLU A 103 -11.26 15.32 7.07
N PRO A 104 -12.43 15.77 7.56
CA PRO A 104 -13.69 15.66 6.82
C PRO A 104 -13.75 16.46 5.52
N ASP A 105 -13.02 17.57 5.46
CA ASP A 105 -12.97 18.47 4.30
C ASP A 105 -11.86 18.10 3.31
N ASN A 106 -11.14 16.99 3.53
CA ASN A 106 -10.08 16.55 2.63
C ASN A 106 -10.66 16.00 1.32
N VAL A 107 -10.60 16.85 0.28
CA VAL A 107 -11.15 16.54 -1.06
C VAL A 107 -10.49 15.30 -1.69
N PHE A 108 -9.22 15.03 -1.37
CA PHE A 108 -8.54 13.84 -1.87
C PHE A 108 -9.18 12.57 -1.29
N PHE A 109 -9.34 12.50 0.03
CA PHE A 109 -9.98 11.37 0.70
C PHE A 109 -11.43 11.16 0.25
N GLN A 110 -12.18 12.25 0.07
CA GLN A 110 -13.55 12.17 -0.48
C GLN A 110 -13.58 11.55 -1.89
N ASN A 111 -12.55 11.76 -2.71
CA ASN A 111 -12.46 11.17 -4.04
C ASN A 111 -12.01 9.71 -3.99
N GLN A 112 -11.11 9.36 -3.08
CA GLN A 112 -10.69 7.99 -2.80
C GLN A 112 -11.89 7.14 -2.34
N LEU A 113 -12.69 7.67 -1.41
CA LEU A 113 -13.90 7.00 -0.93
C LEU A 113 -14.87 6.68 -2.09
N LYS A 114 -15.18 7.66 -2.95
CA LYS A 114 -16.04 7.45 -4.13
C LYS A 114 -15.48 6.37 -5.08
N LYS A 115 -14.15 6.31 -5.24
CA LYS A 115 -13.49 5.29 -6.05
C LYS A 115 -13.71 3.90 -5.44
N PHE A 116 -13.54 3.75 -4.13
CA PHE A 116 -13.72 2.49 -3.42
C PHE A 116 -15.18 2.02 -3.40
N GLU A 117 -16.13 2.91 -3.12
CA GLU A 117 -17.57 2.61 -3.15
C GLU A 117 -18.04 2.09 -4.51
N LYS A 118 -17.55 2.70 -5.60
CA LYS A 118 -17.86 2.25 -6.96
C LYS A 118 -17.40 0.81 -7.22
N ALA A 119 -16.27 0.39 -6.64
CA ALA A 119 -15.76 -0.97 -6.83
C ALA A 119 -16.60 -2.02 -6.09
N ILE A 120 -17.21 -1.67 -4.95
CA ILE A 120 -18.20 -2.53 -4.27
C ILE A 120 -19.42 -2.76 -5.17
N LEU A 121 -19.96 -1.69 -5.76
CA LEU A 121 -21.16 -1.75 -6.61
C LEU A 121 -20.94 -2.47 -7.94
N SER A 122 -19.67 -2.69 -8.33
CA SER A 122 -19.30 -3.34 -9.59
C SER A 122 -18.90 -4.81 -9.44
N LYS A 123 -18.94 -5.36 -8.22
CA LYS A 123 -18.81 -6.81 -7.94
C LYS A 123 -20.10 -7.55 -8.27
#